data_AF-A0A816CXF5-F1
#
_entry.id   AF-A0A816CXF5-F1
#
_cell.length_a   1.000
_cell.length_b   1.000
_cell.length_c   1.000
_cell.angle_alpha   90.00
_cell.angle_beta   90.00
_cell.angle_gamma   90.00
#
_symmetry.space_group_name_H-M   'P 1'
#
loop_
_entity.id
_entity.type
_entity.pdbx_description
1 polymer ?
#
loop_
_entity_poly.entity_id
_entity_poly.type
_entity_poly.pdbx_seq_one_letter_code
_entity_poly.pdbx_strand_id
1 'polypeptide(L)'
;MSGDDANDDRTLVAIVNDLPSTMNQFVGFTSKEESDLILHIRRTVLHSDEDSTNDAITAPTSTLSFAILDFKVERAKQKYAAESFEEAFYECWKIPQEQRPLEIWKIGGECCKKLRVFAVAQRWFSEAIHVCRSNNSDLNVKLEQARIARFFNNYLTQYPMIDIRVDQRGKGIYSKRVISPGEDIFTDIPLVHAQTVDTLSISPACATCTTSLLTPAVYFETTWSRMPEKLQRQIEEHWPPITLVPCSFCPFELYCSETCRQQAWDSYHKILCPSANPETMELFQFCASRQIIVRGTWNSIFSPMILAKLIAMIILHVVNSVHNGTSSNGVDLTYAHQFQRTDDGPLEQAKEIFSEFISSGDPTYVRTIPRMLKLMNNIFNHPSMPIQYDLNELEFSYRFYQIACNAQSFSSPTYAATLYTRFLSNVRQRDRTGLYVTLQTYLKGEPADQVFGGLFPLQSSLNHSCDNSCEIMDCQVTPEVAGIKVRCKHQLKPGDELTINYVDLALGRRARRAMLKRAYNFWCECQRCAFEGDDAYSCTECKLLSPSIDNPNPNLTNGNIPYRKPFPACSRCRNAWYCSPNCQKQAWKRGHKLICKDWTKERSSSSAN
;
A
#
# COMPACT_ATOMS: atom_id res chain seq x y z
N MET A 1 33.61 48.19 2.93
CA MET A 1 32.22 48.53 2.59
C MET A 1 31.43 47.24 2.78
N SER A 2 31.01 46.91 4.01
CA SER A 2 29.66 47.20 4.57
C SER A 2 28.56 46.70 3.64
N GLY A 3 27.68 45.75 3.95
CA GLY A 3 27.30 45.03 5.17
C GLY A 3 26.03 44.21 4.82
N ASP A 4 25.65 43.34 5.75
CA ASP A 4 24.29 42.83 6.02
C ASP A 4 23.67 41.69 5.17
N ASP A 5 23.73 40.48 5.77
CA ASP A 5 22.63 39.68 6.33
C ASP A 5 21.24 39.56 5.65
N ALA A 6 20.80 38.29 5.68
CA ALA A 6 19.45 37.78 5.95
C ALA A 6 18.47 37.46 4.80
N ASN A 7 17.86 36.28 4.98
CA ASN A 7 16.62 35.75 4.40
C ASN A 7 16.64 35.30 2.94
N ASP A 8 16.62 33.97 2.75
CA ASP A 8 15.65 33.39 1.83
C ASP A 8 15.06 32.10 2.42
N ASP A 9 14.15 32.31 3.38
CA ASP A 9 13.28 31.32 4.01
C ASP A 9 12.04 31.07 3.12
N ARG A 10 12.29 30.67 1.86
CA ARG A 10 11.26 30.44 0.84
C ARG A 10 11.50 29.17 0.03
N THR A 11 11.39 28.00 0.67
CA THR A 11 11.18 26.75 -0.09
C THR A 11 10.55 25.59 0.72
N LEU A 12 9.69 25.90 1.70
CA LEU A 12 8.98 24.88 2.51
C LEU A 12 7.45 24.97 2.48
N VAL A 13 6.87 25.77 1.58
CA VAL A 13 5.39 25.96 1.47
C VAL A 13 4.74 25.13 0.34
N ALA A 14 5.51 24.34 -0.41
CA ALA A 14 4.99 23.67 -1.62
C ALA A 14 4.48 22.22 -1.43
N ILE A 15 4.33 21.69 -0.21
CA ILE A 15 3.92 20.28 0.02
C ILE A 15 2.50 20.14 0.61
N VAL A 16 1.82 21.25 0.93
CA VAL A 16 0.43 21.23 1.45
C VAL A 16 -0.64 21.49 0.37
N ASN A 17 -0.24 21.76 -0.88
CA ASN A 17 -1.17 22.18 -1.94
C ASN A 17 -1.53 21.10 -2.98
N ASP A 18 -1.12 19.84 -2.80
CA ASP A 18 -1.52 18.71 -3.68
C ASP A 18 -2.61 17.82 -3.03
N LEU A 19 -3.62 18.44 -2.41
CA LEU A 19 -4.92 17.78 -2.32
C LEU A 19 -5.56 17.87 -3.72
N PRO A 20 -5.90 16.75 -4.38
CA PRO A 20 -6.64 16.82 -5.63
C PRO A 20 -7.88 17.68 -5.43
N SER A 21 -8.03 18.72 -6.23
CA SER A 21 -9.20 19.61 -6.30
C SER A 21 -10.45 18.89 -6.84
N THR A 22 -10.52 17.57 -6.71
CA THR A 22 -11.63 16.69 -7.11
C THR A 22 -12.43 16.13 -5.93
N MET A 23 -12.21 16.59 -4.69
CA MET A 23 -13.23 16.50 -3.62
C MET A 23 -14.37 17.54 -3.80
N ASN A 24 -14.39 18.25 -4.92
CA ASN A 24 -15.45 19.19 -5.27
C ASN A 24 -16.60 18.45 -5.96
N GLN A 25 -17.52 17.91 -5.15
CA GLN A 25 -18.99 17.93 -5.33
C GLN A 25 -19.66 16.88 -4.43
N PHE A 26 -19.58 17.04 -3.11
CA PHE A 26 -20.54 16.38 -2.21
C PHE A 26 -21.67 17.35 -1.88
N VAL A 27 -22.61 17.48 -2.82
CA VAL A 27 -23.90 18.09 -2.54
C VAL A 27 -24.79 17.01 -1.91
N GLY A 28 -25.13 17.16 -0.63
CA GLY A 28 -26.48 16.85 -0.17
C GLY A 28 -26.84 15.50 0.47
N PHE A 29 -25.91 14.65 0.93
CA PHE A 29 -26.31 13.42 1.66
C PHE A 29 -25.53 13.18 2.97
N THR A 30 -26.27 13.01 4.07
CA THR A 30 -25.83 12.44 5.36
C THR A 30 -25.29 11.02 5.10
N SER A 31 -24.12 10.67 5.66
CA SER A 31 -23.61 9.29 5.49
C SER A 31 -24.48 8.31 6.29
N LYS A 32 -24.51 7.02 5.90
CA LYS A 32 -25.23 5.99 6.66
C LYS A 32 -24.82 5.99 8.15
N GLU A 33 -23.52 6.09 8.42
CA GLU A 33 -22.98 6.13 9.79
C GLU A 33 -23.43 7.37 10.57
N GLU A 34 -23.54 8.52 9.89
CA GLU A 34 -24.07 9.75 10.49
C GLU A 34 -25.57 9.61 10.78
N SER A 35 -26.34 9.06 9.84
CA SER A 35 -27.76 8.77 10.02
C SER A 35 -28.01 7.77 11.17
N ASP A 36 -27.22 6.69 11.24
CA ASP A 36 -27.28 5.69 12.31
C ASP A 36 -26.96 6.33 13.68
N LEU A 37 -25.97 7.21 13.73
CA LEU A 37 -25.63 7.97 14.94
C LEU A 37 -26.79 8.89 15.36
N ILE A 38 -27.39 9.63 14.42
CA ILE A 38 -28.52 10.52 14.74
C ILE A 38 -29.76 9.71 15.19
N LEU A 39 -30.05 8.57 14.55
CA LEU A 39 -31.11 7.65 14.98
C LEU A 39 -30.88 7.18 16.41
N HIS A 40 -29.64 6.79 16.74
CA HIS A 40 -29.27 6.38 18.08
C HIS A 40 -29.50 7.51 19.09
N ILE A 41 -29.04 8.74 18.80
CA ILE A 41 -29.19 9.90 19.69
C ILE A 41 -30.68 10.21 19.95
N ARG A 42 -31.52 10.20 18.89
CA ARG A 42 -32.96 10.44 19.01
C ARG A 42 -33.64 9.41 19.93
N ARG A 43 -33.35 8.13 19.73
CA ARG A 43 -33.94 7.02 20.48
C ARG A 43 -33.48 6.95 21.94
N THR A 44 -32.19 7.18 22.19
CA THR A 44 -31.58 6.85 23.48
C THR A 44 -31.27 8.05 24.36
N VAL A 45 -31.03 9.22 23.77
CA VAL A 45 -30.64 10.44 24.51
C VAL A 45 -31.80 11.40 24.61
N LEU A 46 -32.50 11.65 23.50
CA LEU A 46 -33.58 12.64 23.45
C LEU A 46 -34.95 12.09 23.84
N HIS A 47 -35.07 10.77 24.02
CA HIS A 47 -36.30 10.08 24.41
C HIS A 47 -37.50 10.47 23.53
N SER A 48 -37.25 10.72 22.23
CA SER A 48 -38.31 11.08 21.30
C SER A 48 -39.03 9.82 20.83
N ASP A 49 -40.33 9.72 21.14
CA ASP A 49 -41.25 8.65 20.70
C ASP A 49 -41.54 8.68 19.18
N GLU A 50 -40.59 9.06 18.33
CA GLU A 50 -40.73 8.91 16.87
C GLU A 50 -40.53 7.42 16.49
N ASP A 51 -41.48 6.61 16.96
CA ASP A 51 -41.80 5.28 16.49
C ASP A 51 -42.68 5.43 15.23
N SER A 52 -42.09 5.85 14.11
CA SER A 52 -42.76 5.67 12.81
C SER A 52 -41.73 5.61 11.68
N THR A 53 -41.64 4.39 11.13
CA THR A 53 -41.12 4.04 9.80
C THR A 53 -39.63 4.25 9.54
N ASN A 54 -39.11 3.35 8.72
CA ASN A 54 -37.72 3.25 8.23
C ASN A 54 -37.32 4.44 7.32
N ASP A 55 -37.86 5.64 7.56
CA ASP A 55 -37.65 6.81 6.73
C ASP A 55 -36.23 7.33 6.96
N ALA A 56 -35.50 7.53 5.86
CA ALA A 56 -34.13 7.99 5.88
C ALA A 56 -34.02 9.33 6.63
N ILE A 57 -33.11 9.43 7.60
CA ILE A 57 -32.78 10.72 8.24
C ILE A 57 -32.21 11.64 7.17
N THR A 58 -32.99 12.65 6.78
CA THR A 58 -32.57 13.68 5.86
C THR A 58 -31.87 14.81 6.59
N ALA A 59 -30.83 15.38 5.96
CA ALA A 59 -30.17 16.57 6.48
C ALA A 59 -31.17 17.73 6.63
N PRO A 60 -30.99 18.64 7.61
CA PRO A 60 -31.84 19.82 7.71
C PRO A 60 -31.67 20.71 6.48
N THR A 61 -32.77 20.95 5.74
CA THR A 61 -32.77 21.74 4.49
C THR A 61 -33.35 23.15 4.63
N SER A 62 -33.95 23.48 5.78
CA SER A 62 -34.57 24.79 6.00
C SER A 62 -33.57 25.82 6.53
N THR A 63 -33.39 26.90 5.77
CA THR A 63 -32.55 28.04 6.17
C THR A 63 -33.03 28.62 7.50
N LEU A 64 -32.13 28.67 8.48
CA LEU A 64 -32.37 29.24 9.80
C LEU A 64 -32.20 30.77 9.79
N SER A 65 -33.00 31.46 10.61
CA SER A 65 -32.79 32.89 10.89
C SER A 65 -31.53 33.09 11.73
N PHE A 66 -30.94 34.30 11.68
CA PHE A 66 -29.73 34.63 12.42
C PHE A 66 -29.84 34.33 13.93
N ALA A 67 -30.95 34.73 14.57
CA ALA A 67 -31.17 34.48 16.00
C ALA A 67 -31.27 32.98 16.35
N ILE A 68 -31.88 32.17 15.47
CA ILE A 68 -31.99 30.71 15.68
C ILE A 68 -30.63 30.05 15.46
N LEU A 69 -29.87 30.50 14.47
CA LEU A 69 -28.53 30.02 14.20
C LEU A 69 -27.59 30.28 15.38
N ASP A 70 -27.52 31.53 15.86
CA ASP A 70 -26.70 31.90 17.03
C ASP A 70 -27.11 31.11 18.27
N PHE A 71 -28.41 30.96 18.52
CA PHE A 71 -28.91 30.15 19.63
C PHE A 71 -28.44 28.69 19.56
N LYS A 72 -28.53 28.05 18.38
CA LYS A 72 -28.08 26.66 18.19
C LYS A 72 -26.56 26.55 18.32
N VAL A 73 -25.81 27.54 17.84
CA VAL A 73 -24.35 27.58 17.96
C VAL A 73 -23.93 27.62 19.43
N GLU A 74 -24.50 28.53 20.21
CA GLU A 74 -24.19 28.65 21.63
C GLU A 74 -24.66 27.43 22.43
N ARG A 75 -25.82 26.86 22.08
CA ARG A 75 -26.29 25.62 22.71
C ARG A 75 -25.36 24.43 22.43
N ALA A 76 -24.86 24.29 21.20
CA ALA A 76 -23.88 23.25 20.85
C ALA A 76 -22.59 23.41 21.67
N LYS A 77 -22.07 24.64 21.80
CA LYS A 77 -20.90 24.94 22.64
C LYS A 77 -21.11 24.58 24.10
N GLN A 78 -22.26 24.97 24.67
CA GLN A 78 -22.61 24.67 26.06
C GLN A 78 -22.69 23.17 26.31
N LYS A 79 -23.36 22.41 25.42
CA LYS A 79 -23.46 20.96 25.53
C LYS A 79 -22.10 20.27 25.40
N TYR A 80 -21.25 20.74 24.49
CA TYR A 80 -19.89 20.23 24.35
C TYR A 80 -19.04 20.49 25.61
N ALA A 81 -19.12 21.71 26.16
CA ALA A 81 -18.42 22.08 27.40
C ALA A 81 -18.92 21.28 28.62
N ALA A 82 -20.17 20.83 28.60
CA ALA A 82 -20.75 19.95 29.61
C ALA A 82 -20.44 18.45 29.38
N GLU A 83 -19.58 18.11 28.40
CA GLU A 83 -19.24 16.74 28.00
C GLU A 83 -20.44 15.90 27.54
N SER A 84 -21.56 16.52 27.17
CA SER A 84 -22.73 15.88 26.59
C SER A 84 -22.58 15.77 25.06
N PHE A 85 -21.65 14.91 24.61
CA PHE A 85 -21.20 14.87 23.21
C PHE A 85 -22.30 14.47 22.22
N GLU A 86 -23.20 13.57 22.58
CA GLU A 86 -24.35 13.16 21.77
C GLU A 86 -25.29 14.34 21.51
N GLU A 87 -25.68 15.05 22.56
CA GLU A 87 -26.56 16.22 22.45
C GLU A 87 -25.86 17.37 21.71
N ALA A 88 -24.57 17.60 22.00
CA ALA A 88 -23.77 18.62 21.32
C ALA A 88 -23.69 18.36 19.81
N PHE A 89 -23.39 17.12 19.42
CA PHE A 89 -23.37 16.71 18.01
C PHE A 89 -24.75 16.91 17.36
N TYR A 90 -25.83 16.54 18.04
CA TYR A 90 -27.18 16.74 17.53
C TYR A 90 -27.52 18.22 17.33
N GLU A 91 -27.10 19.11 18.24
CA GLU A 91 -27.24 20.56 18.04
C GLU A 91 -26.44 21.06 16.82
N CYS A 92 -25.22 20.57 16.62
CA CYS A 92 -24.42 20.86 15.44
C CYS A 92 -25.11 20.38 14.15
N TRP A 93 -25.58 19.13 14.15
CA TRP A 93 -26.19 18.48 12.98
C TRP A 93 -27.47 19.19 12.54
N LYS A 94 -28.28 19.69 13.48
CA LYS A 94 -29.51 20.46 13.23
C LYS A 94 -29.31 21.81 12.53
N ILE A 95 -28.07 22.27 12.35
CA ILE A 95 -27.77 23.46 11.57
C ILE A 95 -27.59 23.02 10.10
N PRO A 96 -28.31 23.62 9.13
CA PRO A 96 -28.13 23.32 7.70
C PRO A 96 -26.67 23.45 7.28
N GLN A 97 -26.21 22.55 6.40
CA GLN A 97 -24.79 22.43 6.06
C GLN A 97 -24.20 23.75 5.55
N GLU A 98 -24.95 24.50 4.74
CA GLU A 98 -24.54 25.78 4.16
C GLU A 98 -24.42 26.90 5.19
N GLN A 99 -25.04 26.76 6.36
CA GLN A 99 -25.04 27.75 7.44
C GLN A 99 -24.14 27.38 8.61
N ARG A 100 -23.47 26.20 8.59
CA ARG A 100 -22.57 25.78 9.67
C ARG A 100 -21.31 26.64 9.69
N PRO A 101 -21.06 27.46 10.73
CA PRO A 101 -19.80 28.17 10.86
C PRO A 101 -18.66 27.19 11.20
N LEU A 102 -17.40 27.63 11.00
CA LEU A 102 -16.20 26.84 11.25
C LEU A 102 -16.17 26.18 12.64
N GLU A 103 -16.59 26.92 13.68
CA GLU A 103 -16.68 26.46 15.06
C GLU A 103 -17.58 25.21 15.20
N ILE A 104 -18.70 25.16 14.46
CA ILE A 104 -19.65 24.05 14.52
C ILE A 104 -19.10 22.82 13.84
N TRP A 105 -18.41 23.00 12.70
CA TRP A 105 -17.70 21.89 12.07
C TRP A 105 -16.64 21.28 13.00
N LYS A 106 -15.90 22.13 13.71
CA LYS A 106 -14.91 21.70 14.72
C LYS A 106 -15.55 20.94 15.87
N ILE A 107 -16.60 21.49 16.49
CA ILE A 107 -17.28 20.87 17.63
C ILE A 107 -17.89 19.54 17.23
N GLY A 108 -18.59 19.47 16.09
CA GLY A 108 -19.19 18.22 15.64
C GLY A 108 -18.15 17.13 15.35
N GLY A 109 -17.02 17.49 14.73
CA GLY A 109 -15.89 16.57 14.53
C GLY A 109 -15.30 16.04 15.84
N GLU A 110 -15.11 16.92 16.85
CA GLU A 110 -14.63 16.51 18.17
C GLU A 110 -15.64 15.63 18.92
N CYS A 111 -16.94 15.93 18.84
CA CYS A 111 -17.99 15.08 19.40
C CYS A 111 -17.92 13.68 18.81
N CYS A 112 -17.89 13.56 17.48
CA CYS A 112 -17.78 12.26 16.79
C CYS A 112 -16.51 11.49 17.19
N LYS A 113 -15.38 12.19 17.38
CA LYS A 113 -14.14 11.57 17.85
C LYS A 113 -14.30 11.01 19.27
N LYS A 114 -14.96 11.74 20.17
CA LYS A 114 -15.26 11.31 21.55
C LYS A 114 -16.24 10.13 21.59
N LEU A 115 -17.23 10.15 20.70
CA LEU A 115 -18.21 9.07 20.50
C LEU A 115 -17.64 7.86 19.72
N ARG A 116 -16.37 7.92 19.30
CA ARG A 116 -15.67 6.89 18.52
C ARG A 116 -16.30 6.59 17.14
N VAL A 117 -16.99 7.56 16.57
CA VAL A 117 -17.57 7.50 15.21
C VAL A 117 -16.62 8.21 14.23
N PHE A 118 -15.46 7.59 14.00
CA PHE A 118 -14.32 8.25 13.36
C PHE A 118 -14.52 8.59 11.88
N ALA A 119 -15.34 7.82 11.16
CA ALA A 119 -15.71 8.12 9.77
C ALA A 119 -16.46 9.45 9.65
N VAL A 120 -17.43 9.68 10.55
CA VAL A 120 -18.17 10.94 10.63
C VAL A 120 -17.25 12.06 11.13
N ALA A 121 -16.39 11.80 12.12
CA ALA A 121 -15.41 12.78 12.59
C ALA A 121 -14.48 13.27 11.47
N GLN A 122 -13.94 12.34 10.66
CA GLN A 122 -13.11 12.66 9.49
C GLN A 122 -13.83 13.60 8.54
N ARG A 123 -15.08 13.28 8.16
CA ARG A 123 -15.88 14.12 7.26
C ARG A 123 -16.08 15.52 7.81
N TRP A 124 -16.45 15.64 9.08
CA TRP A 124 -16.67 16.93 9.74
C TRP A 124 -15.39 17.78 9.82
N PHE A 125 -14.22 17.18 10.04
CA PHE A 125 -12.95 17.90 9.99
C PHE A 125 -12.54 18.30 8.56
N SER A 126 -12.82 17.46 7.55
CA SER A 126 -12.61 17.83 6.14
C SER A 126 -13.43 19.07 5.75
N GLU A 127 -14.72 19.10 6.12
CA GLU A 127 -15.58 20.26 5.89
C GLU A 127 -15.10 21.50 6.67
N ALA A 128 -14.61 21.33 7.91
CA ALA A 128 -14.01 22.42 8.68
C ALA A 128 -12.82 23.06 7.95
N ILE A 129 -11.94 22.25 7.36
CA ILE A 129 -10.78 22.72 6.59
C ILE A 129 -11.25 23.50 5.37
N HIS A 130 -12.23 22.96 4.63
CA HIS A 130 -12.81 23.61 3.46
C HIS A 130 -13.39 25.00 3.80
N VAL A 131 -14.13 25.11 4.90
CA VAL A 131 -14.71 26.39 5.37
C VAL A 131 -13.64 27.37 5.90
N CYS A 132 -12.54 26.87 6.48
CA CYS A 132 -11.48 27.70 7.06
C CYS A 132 -10.74 28.55 6.01
N ARG A 133 -10.74 28.14 4.73
CA ARG A 133 -10.10 28.83 3.58
C ARG A 133 -8.62 29.24 3.78
N SER A 134 -7.97 28.69 4.80
CA SER A 134 -6.60 28.98 5.22
C SER A 134 -5.98 27.72 5.82
N ASN A 135 -4.66 27.54 5.65
CA ASN A 135 -3.97 26.37 6.17
C ASN A 135 -3.98 26.40 7.71
N ASN A 136 -4.74 25.50 8.32
CA ASN A 136 -4.91 25.41 9.77
C ASN A 136 -4.27 24.10 10.27
N SER A 137 -3.09 24.20 10.86
CA SER A 137 -2.31 23.05 11.33
C SER A 137 -3.08 22.20 12.36
N ASP A 138 -3.84 22.82 13.26
CA ASP A 138 -4.64 22.12 14.26
C ASP A 138 -5.75 21.26 13.63
N LEU A 139 -6.48 21.81 12.65
CA LEU A 139 -7.51 21.06 11.92
C LEU A 139 -6.92 19.87 11.14
N ASN A 140 -5.76 20.05 10.50
CA ASN A 140 -5.07 18.97 9.80
C ASN A 140 -4.67 17.85 10.77
N VAL A 141 -4.17 18.19 11.96
CA VAL A 141 -3.87 17.19 13.00
C VAL A 141 -5.14 16.45 13.44
N LYS A 142 -6.26 17.17 13.64
CA LYS A 142 -7.53 16.56 14.06
C LYS A 142 -8.12 15.62 13.00
N LEU A 143 -8.10 16.04 11.74
CA LEU A 143 -8.50 15.20 10.60
C LEU A 143 -7.67 13.90 10.59
N GLU A 144 -6.36 14.04 10.74
CA GLU A 144 -5.46 12.89 10.69
C GLU A 144 -5.63 11.96 11.90
N GLN A 145 -5.87 12.50 13.10
CA GLN A 145 -6.25 11.69 14.27
C GLN A 145 -7.53 10.88 14.02
N ALA A 146 -8.54 11.49 13.39
CA ALA A 146 -9.77 10.79 13.04
C ALA A 146 -9.51 9.68 12.01
N ARG A 147 -8.68 9.93 10.99
CA ARG A 147 -8.28 8.91 10.01
C ARG A 147 -7.51 7.76 10.66
N ILE A 148 -6.52 8.07 11.49
CA ILE A 148 -5.76 7.04 12.22
C ILE A 148 -6.70 6.17 13.05
N ALA A 149 -7.59 6.80 13.80
CA ALA A 149 -8.53 6.08 14.65
C ALA A 149 -9.53 5.23 13.85
N ARG A 150 -10.00 5.72 12.69
CA ARG A 150 -10.88 4.99 11.78
C ARG A 150 -10.23 3.71 11.24
N PHE A 151 -9.00 3.81 10.72
CA PHE A 151 -8.37 2.70 10.01
C PHE A 151 -7.53 1.79 10.91
N PHE A 152 -6.96 2.31 12.00
CA PHE A 152 -5.91 1.61 12.74
C PHE A 152 -6.24 1.23 14.17
N ASN A 153 -7.36 1.67 14.76
CA ASN A 153 -7.67 1.34 16.16
C ASN A 153 -7.73 -0.16 16.44
N ASN A 154 -8.25 -0.97 15.50
CA ASN A 154 -8.27 -2.43 15.65
C ASN A 154 -6.84 -2.99 15.70
N TYR A 155 -5.97 -2.55 14.79
CA TYR A 155 -4.56 -2.93 14.79
C TYR A 155 -3.82 -2.47 16.05
N LEU A 156 -4.05 -1.24 16.51
CA LEU A 156 -3.41 -0.69 17.72
C LEU A 156 -3.91 -1.38 19.01
N THR A 157 -5.14 -1.90 19.00
CA THR A 157 -5.65 -2.75 20.09
C THR A 157 -4.98 -4.12 20.07
N GLN A 158 -4.82 -4.72 18.88
CA GLN A 158 -4.14 -6.00 18.70
C GLN A 158 -2.63 -5.91 19.01
N TYR A 159 -2.00 -4.79 18.67
CA TYR A 159 -0.56 -4.55 18.81
C TYR A 159 -0.29 -3.32 19.70
N PRO A 160 -0.52 -3.40 21.02
CA PRO A 160 -0.43 -2.25 21.93
C PRO A 160 0.99 -1.69 22.12
N MET A 161 2.00 -2.40 21.60
CA MET A 161 3.42 -2.01 21.63
C MET A 161 3.80 -0.99 20.56
N ILE A 162 2.93 -0.73 19.59
CA ILE A 162 3.16 0.25 18.53
C ILE A 162 2.14 1.40 18.60
N ASP A 163 2.49 2.49 17.95
CA ASP A 163 1.68 3.68 17.77
C ASP A 163 1.79 4.14 16.32
N ILE A 164 0.76 4.82 15.80
CA ILE A 164 0.82 5.45 14.47
C ILE A 164 0.76 6.96 14.67
N ARG A 165 1.72 7.65 14.07
CA ARG A 165 1.83 9.11 14.15
C ARG A 165 2.04 9.69 12.77
N VAL A 166 1.63 10.93 12.59
CA VAL A 166 1.95 11.71 11.39
C VAL A 166 2.88 12.84 11.76
N ASP A 167 4.01 12.91 11.07
CA ASP A 167 4.97 14.00 11.16
C ASP A 167 5.18 14.63 9.76
N GLN A 168 6.22 15.45 9.61
CA GLN A 168 6.54 16.10 8.33
C GLN A 168 6.87 15.12 7.19
N ARG A 169 7.21 13.86 7.51
CA ARG A 169 7.48 12.77 6.57
C ARG A 169 6.23 11.94 6.27
N GLY A 170 5.09 12.30 6.84
CA GLY A 170 3.83 11.59 6.71
C GLY A 170 3.60 10.60 7.85
N LYS A 171 2.79 9.58 7.58
CA LYS A 171 2.44 8.52 8.53
C LYS A 171 3.64 7.62 8.82
N GLY A 172 3.85 7.28 10.09
CA GLY A 172 4.91 6.40 10.56
C GLY A 172 4.45 5.53 11.73
N ILE A 173 5.06 4.36 11.89
CA ILE A 173 4.84 3.49 13.06
C ILE A 173 5.98 3.71 14.07
N TYR A 174 5.61 3.87 15.34
CA TYR A 174 6.54 4.16 16.43
C TYR A 174 6.40 3.14 17.55
N SER A 175 7.52 2.79 18.17
CA SER A 175 7.50 1.89 19.33
C SER A 175 6.97 2.62 20.57
N LYS A 176 6.14 1.94 21.36
CA LYS A 176 5.69 2.40 22.70
C LYS A 176 6.50 1.79 23.84
N ARG A 177 7.34 0.78 23.54
CA ARG A 177 8.18 0.10 24.53
C ARG A 177 9.58 -0.20 23.99
N VAL A 178 10.37 -0.93 24.77
CA VAL A 178 11.58 -1.57 24.23
C VAL A 178 11.16 -2.80 23.42
N ILE A 179 11.72 -2.97 22.23
CA ILE A 179 11.55 -4.16 21.36
C ILE A 179 12.93 -4.73 21.07
N SER A 180 13.09 -6.03 21.26
CA SER A 180 14.40 -6.70 21.14
C SER A 180 14.69 -7.13 19.69
N PRO A 181 15.96 -7.21 19.27
CA PRO A 181 16.32 -7.81 17.99
C PRO A 181 15.76 -9.24 17.87
N GLY A 182 15.21 -9.58 16.71
CA GLY A 182 14.58 -10.87 16.40
C GLY A 182 13.10 -10.97 16.83
N GLU A 183 12.58 -10.02 17.59
CA GLU A 183 11.18 -10.01 18.03
C GLU A 183 10.24 -9.72 16.85
N ASP A 184 9.20 -10.55 16.70
CA ASP A 184 8.10 -10.32 15.75
C ASP A 184 7.16 -9.26 16.35
N ILE A 185 6.99 -8.14 15.64
CA ILE A 185 6.25 -6.97 16.11
C ILE A 185 4.76 -7.10 15.77
N PHE A 186 4.45 -7.30 14.49
CA PHE A 186 3.07 -7.49 14.05
C PHE A 186 3.02 -8.33 12.77
N THR A 187 1.86 -8.91 12.51
CA THR A 187 1.52 -9.53 11.22
C THR A 187 0.49 -8.69 10.48
N ASP A 188 0.51 -8.77 9.15
CA ASP A 188 -0.43 -8.06 8.29
C ASP A 188 -0.88 -8.94 7.10
N ILE A 189 -2.10 -8.72 6.64
CA ILE A 189 -2.77 -9.49 5.57
C ILE A 189 -3.11 -8.50 4.44
N PRO A 190 -2.90 -8.85 3.17
CA PRO A 190 -3.16 -7.92 2.09
C PRO A 190 -4.67 -7.74 1.87
N LEU A 191 -5.13 -6.49 1.73
CA LEU A 191 -6.51 -6.19 1.34
C LEU A 191 -6.79 -6.62 -0.11
N VAL A 192 -5.79 -6.46 -0.97
CA VAL A 192 -5.82 -6.89 -2.37
C VAL A 192 -4.42 -7.35 -2.77
N HIS A 193 -4.34 -8.40 -3.58
CA HIS A 193 -3.08 -8.91 -4.09
C HIS A 193 -3.25 -9.57 -5.47
N ALA A 194 -2.17 -9.58 -6.23
CA ALA A 194 -2.07 -10.35 -7.46
C ALA A 194 -0.64 -10.86 -7.67
N GLN A 195 -0.54 -11.98 -8.40
CA GLN A 195 0.76 -12.54 -8.73
C GLN A 195 1.52 -11.56 -9.64
N THR A 196 2.81 -11.43 -9.41
CA THR A 196 3.71 -10.63 -10.24
C THR A 196 3.83 -11.25 -11.64
N VAL A 197 3.93 -10.39 -12.66
CA VAL A 197 4.04 -10.82 -14.06
C VAL A 197 5.31 -11.66 -14.33
N ASP A 198 6.35 -11.49 -13.50
CA ASP A 198 7.61 -12.22 -13.61
C ASP A 198 7.47 -13.70 -13.21
N THR A 199 6.59 -14.00 -12.26
CA THR A 199 6.41 -15.35 -11.70
C THR A 199 5.17 -16.06 -12.25
N LEU A 200 4.19 -15.32 -12.78
CA LEU A 200 2.91 -15.85 -13.25
C LEU A 200 3.04 -17.06 -14.21
N SER A 201 4.04 -17.05 -15.10
CA SER A 201 4.21 -18.10 -16.11
C SER A 201 5.12 -19.26 -15.67
N ILE A 202 5.85 -19.13 -14.57
CA ILE A 202 6.87 -20.11 -14.14
C ILE A 202 6.57 -20.75 -12.78
N SER A 203 5.75 -20.09 -11.96
CA SER A 203 5.45 -20.49 -10.59
C SER A 203 3.94 -20.39 -10.36
N PRO A 204 3.13 -21.29 -10.93
CA PRO A 204 1.67 -21.20 -10.82
C PRO A 204 1.24 -21.26 -9.36
N ALA A 205 0.19 -20.51 -9.03
CA ALA A 205 -0.27 -20.34 -7.66
C ALA A 205 -1.78 -20.19 -7.58
N CYS A 206 -2.33 -20.46 -6.41
CA CYS A 206 -3.73 -20.15 -6.13
C CYS A 206 -3.94 -18.63 -6.18
N ALA A 207 -4.89 -18.18 -7.01
CA ALA A 207 -5.17 -16.76 -7.17
C ALA A 207 -5.71 -16.07 -5.90
N THR A 208 -6.17 -16.86 -4.92
CA THR A 208 -6.75 -16.43 -3.64
C THR A 208 -5.77 -16.52 -2.49
N CYS A 209 -5.23 -17.71 -2.17
CA CYS A 209 -4.40 -17.91 -0.97
C CYS A 209 -2.89 -17.95 -1.25
N THR A 210 -2.48 -17.69 -2.49
CA THR A 210 -1.07 -17.63 -2.95
C THR A 210 -0.25 -18.91 -2.80
N THR A 211 -0.88 -20.02 -2.37
CA THR A 211 -0.25 -21.35 -2.28
C THR A 211 0.26 -21.80 -3.65
N SER A 212 1.48 -22.36 -3.69
CA SER A 212 2.06 -22.89 -4.93
C SER A 212 1.21 -24.03 -5.49
N LEU A 213 0.94 -23.97 -6.79
CA LEU A 213 0.28 -25.00 -7.59
C LEU A 213 1.25 -25.65 -8.58
N LEU A 214 2.57 -25.62 -8.26
CA LEU A 214 3.61 -26.14 -9.14
C LEU A 214 3.47 -27.65 -9.34
N THR A 215 3.02 -28.06 -10.53
CA THR A 215 2.96 -29.47 -10.93
C THR A 215 4.27 -29.95 -11.55
N PRO A 216 4.51 -31.28 -11.61
CA PRO A 216 5.66 -31.82 -12.35
C PRO A 216 5.71 -31.36 -13.80
N ALA A 217 4.55 -31.33 -14.48
CA ALA A 217 4.45 -30.91 -15.87
C ALA A 217 4.93 -29.46 -16.08
N VAL A 218 4.62 -28.57 -15.14
CA VAL A 218 5.09 -27.18 -15.19
C VAL A 218 6.58 -27.08 -14.87
N TYR A 219 7.07 -27.77 -13.84
CA TYR A 219 8.49 -27.77 -13.48
C TYR A 219 9.40 -28.30 -14.60
N PHE A 220 9.03 -29.43 -15.20
CA PHE A 220 9.80 -30.05 -16.28
C PHE A 220 9.53 -29.40 -17.65
N GLU A 221 8.46 -28.60 -17.79
CA GLU A 221 8.07 -27.90 -19.02
C GLU A 221 8.02 -28.85 -20.23
N THR A 222 8.59 -28.45 -21.38
CA THR A 222 8.64 -29.25 -22.61
C THR A 222 9.34 -30.60 -22.46
N THR A 223 10.20 -30.75 -21.45
CA THR A 223 10.87 -32.04 -21.15
C THR A 223 9.87 -33.05 -20.63
N TRP A 224 8.80 -32.63 -19.93
CA TRP A 224 7.78 -33.50 -19.37
C TRP A 224 7.19 -34.43 -20.43
N SER A 225 6.66 -33.87 -21.52
CA SER A 225 6.03 -34.62 -22.62
C SER A 225 6.99 -35.54 -23.38
N ARG A 226 8.31 -35.36 -23.21
CA ARG A 226 9.35 -36.20 -23.82
C ARG A 226 9.82 -37.32 -22.91
N MET A 227 9.47 -37.30 -21.63
CA MET A 227 9.82 -38.36 -20.69
C MET A 227 8.98 -39.62 -20.97
N PRO A 228 9.55 -40.82 -20.75
CA PRO A 228 8.76 -42.05 -20.78
C PRO A 228 7.61 -41.98 -19.77
N GLU A 229 6.41 -42.46 -20.14
CA GLU A 229 5.23 -42.44 -19.24
C GLU A 229 5.51 -43.09 -17.87
N LYS A 230 6.31 -44.15 -17.85
CA LYS A 230 6.73 -44.81 -16.61
C LYS A 230 7.45 -43.82 -15.68
N LEU A 231 8.36 -43.01 -16.22
CA LEU A 231 9.09 -42.00 -15.45
C LEU A 231 8.15 -40.88 -14.97
N GLN A 232 7.23 -40.43 -15.82
CA GLN A 232 6.21 -39.44 -15.43
C GLN A 232 5.39 -39.91 -14.23
N ARG A 233 4.86 -41.14 -14.26
CA ARG A 233 4.09 -41.71 -13.15
C ARG A 233 4.91 -41.81 -11.87
N GLN A 234 6.17 -42.25 -11.97
CA GLN A 234 7.06 -42.32 -10.81
C GLN A 234 7.32 -40.93 -10.20
N ILE A 235 7.46 -39.90 -11.03
CA ILE A 235 7.60 -38.52 -10.56
C ILE A 235 6.32 -38.07 -9.85
N GLU A 236 5.16 -38.28 -10.46
CA GLU A 236 3.85 -37.91 -9.88
C GLU A 236 3.59 -38.59 -8.54
N GLU A 237 3.93 -39.87 -8.40
CA GLU A 237 3.80 -40.64 -7.14
C GLU A 237 4.61 -40.03 -5.98
N HIS A 238 5.74 -39.38 -6.28
CA HIS A 238 6.64 -38.81 -5.29
C HIS A 238 6.45 -37.30 -5.12
N TRP A 239 5.80 -36.64 -6.08
CA TRP A 239 5.49 -35.22 -6.00
C TRP A 239 4.46 -34.97 -4.88
N PRO A 240 4.60 -33.91 -4.06
CA PRO A 240 3.60 -33.59 -3.07
C PRO A 240 2.20 -33.45 -3.69
N PRO A 241 1.13 -33.92 -3.04
CA PRO A 241 -0.21 -33.81 -3.58
C PRO A 241 -0.63 -32.35 -3.72
N ILE A 242 -1.16 -32.00 -4.89
CA ILE A 242 -1.67 -30.67 -5.21
C ILE A 242 -3.05 -30.82 -5.82
N THR A 243 -4.00 -30.03 -5.33
CA THR A 243 -5.34 -29.94 -5.90
C THR A 243 -5.42 -28.73 -6.81
N LEU A 244 -5.89 -28.94 -8.05
CA LEU A 244 -6.14 -27.88 -9.01
C LEU A 244 -7.65 -27.74 -9.22
N VAL A 245 -8.22 -26.65 -8.75
CA VAL A 245 -9.62 -26.29 -8.95
C VAL A 245 -9.66 -25.12 -9.93
N PRO A 246 -10.06 -25.31 -11.19
CA PRO A 246 -10.24 -24.19 -12.12
C PRO A 246 -11.52 -23.41 -11.82
N CYS A 247 -11.58 -22.17 -12.30
CA CYS A 247 -12.85 -21.47 -12.41
C CYS A 247 -13.85 -22.28 -13.25
N SER A 248 -15.13 -22.27 -12.85
CA SER A 248 -16.19 -22.98 -13.58
C SER A 248 -16.49 -22.39 -14.96
N PHE A 249 -16.07 -21.16 -15.23
CA PHE A 249 -16.49 -20.39 -16.40
C PHE A 249 -15.35 -19.89 -17.27
N CYS A 250 -14.11 -19.91 -16.78
CA CYS A 250 -12.94 -19.46 -17.55
C CYS A 250 -11.71 -20.34 -17.32
N PRO A 251 -10.78 -20.41 -18.28
CA PRO A 251 -9.58 -21.24 -18.16
C PRO A 251 -8.39 -20.54 -17.47
N PHE A 252 -8.55 -19.29 -17.03
CA PHE A 252 -7.39 -18.43 -16.68
C PHE A 252 -6.98 -18.47 -15.21
N GLU A 253 -7.92 -18.71 -14.28
CA GLU A 253 -7.61 -18.75 -12.85
C GLU A 253 -7.75 -20.15 -12.26
N LEU A 254 -6.78 -20.47 -11.39
CA LEU A 254 -6.67 -21.74 -10.68
C LEU A 254 -6.66 -21.48 -9.17
N TYR A 255 -7.25 -22.43 -8.44
CA TYR A 255 -7.39 -22.40 -6.99
C TYR A 255 -6.94 -23.73 -6.39
N CYS A 256 -6.53 -23.71 -5.12
CA CYS A 256 -6.15 -24.94 -4.41
C CYS A 256 -7.36 -25.69 -3.83
N SER A 257 -8.53 -25.05 -3.77
CA SER A 257 -9.76 -25.62 -3.18
C SER A 257 -11.01 -24.91 -3.69
N GLU A 258 -12.17 -25.55 -3.50
CA GLU A 258 -13.47 -24.95 -3.77
C GLU A 258 -13.72 -23.69 -2.92
N THR A 259 -13.27 -23.71 -1.66
CA THR A 259 -13.33 -22.55 -0.77
C THR A 259 -12.58 -21.36 -1.35
N CYS A 260 -11.35 -21.55 -1.83
CA CYS A 260 -10.58 -20.46 -2.45
C CYS A 260 -11.21 -19.97 -3.76
N ARG A 261 -11.79 -20.87 -4.56
CA ARG A 261 -12.54 -20.50 -5.77
C ARG A 261 -13.74 -19.62 -5.44
N GLN A 262 -14.54 -20.02 -4.46
CA GLN A 262 -15.72 -19.27 -4.03
C GLN A 262 -15.32 -17.91 -3.44
N GLN A 263 -14.29 -17.86 -2.60
CA GLN A 263 -13.76 -16.60 -2.07
C GLN A 263 -13.31 -15.63 -3.18
N ALA A 264 -12.64 -16.12 -4.22
CA ALA A 264 -12.28 -15.28 -5.37
C ALA A 264 -13.52 -14.80 -6.12
N TRP A 265 -14.50 -15.70 -6.36
CA TRP A 265 -15.75 -15.35 -7.01
C TRP A 265 -16.48 -14.22 -6.29
N ASP A 266 -16.58 -14.31 -4.96
CA ASP A 266 -17.29 -13.34 -4.13
C ASP A 266 -16.58 -12.00 -4.00
N SER A 267 -15.24 -11.99 -4.03
CA SER A 267 -14.41 -10.81 -3.78
C SER A 267 -14.07 -9.99 -5.02
N TYR A 268 -13.84 -10.62 -6.18
CA TYR A 268 -13.50 -9.89 -7.42
C TYR A 268 -13.81 -10.67 -8.71
N HIS A 269 -13.65 -11.99 -8.72
CA HIS A 269 -13.53 -12.75 -9.97
C HIS A 269 -14.84 -12.77 -10.75
N LYS A 270 -16.01 -12.66 -10.12
CA LYS A 270 -17.28 -12.54 -10.85
C LYS A 270 -17.34 -11.31 -11.78
N ILE A 271 -16.63 -10.23 -11.43
CA ILE A 271 -16.49 -9.03 -12.27
C ILE A 271 -15.41 -9.23 -13.34
N LEU A 272 -14.31 -9.88 -12.98
CA LEU A 272 -13.14 -10.07 -13.85
C LEU A 272 -13.14 -11.40 -14.62
N CYS A 273 -14.23 -12.16 -14.59
CA CYS A 273 -14.31 -13.44 -15.28
C CYS A 273 -14.48 -13.18 -16.78
N PRO A 274 -13.62 -13.73 -17.67
CA PRO A 274 -13.76 -13.53 -19.11
C PRO A 274 -15.08 -14.03 -19.71
N SER A 275 -15.80 -14.93 -19.02
CA SER A 275 -17.15 -15.34 -19.42
C SER A 275 -18.21 -14.28 -19.15
N ALA A 276 -18.01 -13.41 -18.16
CA ALA A 276 -18.91 -12.31 -17.80
C ALA A 276 -18.55 -11.03 -18.56
N ASN A 277 -17.26 -10.80 -18.77
CA ASN A 277 -16.74 -9.67 -19.54
C ASN A 277 -15.59 -10.11 -20.44
N PRO A 278 -15.82 -10.27 -21.77
CA PRO A 278 -14.81 -10.79 -22.70
C PRO A 278 -13.59 -9.87 -22.83
N GLU A 279 -13.72 -8.57 -22.58
CA GLU A 279 -12.58 -7.62 -22.55
C GLU A 279 -11.54 -8.02 -21.49
N THR A 280 -11.96 -8.73 -20.43
CA THR A 280 -11.03 -9.18 -19.38
C THR A 280 -10.05 -10.25 -19.89
N MET A 281 -10.36 -10.94 -21.00
CA MET A 281 -9.40 -11.85 -21.62
C MET A 281 -8.11 -11.12 -22.04
N GLU A 282 -8.22 -9.87 -22.53
CA GLU A 282 -7.04 -9.08 -22.90
C GLU A 282 -6.19 -8.78 -21.66
N LEU A 283 -6.76 -8.61 -20.48
CA LEU A 283 -6.00 -8.41 -19.24
C LEU A 283 -5.14 -9.61 -18.87
N PHE A 284 -5.68 -10.82 -18.96
CA PHE A 284 -4.90 -12.04 -18.69
C PHE A 284 -3.76 -12.20 -19.70
N GLN A 285 -4.02 -11.96 -20.98
CA GLN A 285 -3.00 -11.99 -22.04
C GLN A 285 -1.94 -10.90 -21.85
N PHE A 286 -2.36 -9.71 -21.44
CA PHE A 286 -1.47 -8.57 -21.17
C PHE A 286 -0.52 -8.87 -20.01
N CYS A 287 -1.02 -9.49 -18.93
CA CYS A 287 -0.19 -9.94 -17.81
C CYS A 287 0.78 -11.07 -18.25
N ALA A 288 0.29 -12.05 -19.01
CA ALA A 288 1.09 -13.18 -19.46
C ALA A 288 2.21 -12.79 -20.45
N SER A 289 1.97 -11.79 -21.30
CA SER A 289 2.92 -11.33 -22.32
C SER A 289 4.04 -10.43 -21.79
N ARG A 290 4.02 -10.06 -20.50
CA ARG A 290 5.02 -9.21 -19.82
C ARG A 290 5.28 -7.86 -20.51
N GLN A 291 4.30 -7.36 -21.27
CA GLN A 291 4.45 -6.19 -22.16
C GLN A 291 4.71 -4.84 -21.45
N ILE A 292 4.65 -4.81 -20.11
CA ILE A 292 4.79 -3.60 -19.29
C ILE A 292 6.19 -3.45 -18.70
N ILE A 293 7.03 -4.49 -18.81
CA ILE A 293 8.38 -4.47 -18.22
C ILE A 293 9.29 -3.57 -19.06
N VAL A 294 9.15 -2.25 -18.90
CA VAL A 294 10.24 -1.33 -19.23
C VAL A 294 11.28 -1.52 -18.12
N ARG A 295 12.39 -2.20 -18.46
CA ARG A 295 13.50 -2.45 -17.54
C ARG A 295 13.92 -1.14 -16.87
N GLY A 296 13.89 -1.14 -15.54
CA GLY A 296 14.32 -0.01 -14.71
C GLY A 296 13.28 1.08 -14.50
N THR A 297 12.00 0.87 -14.85
CA THR A 297 10.95 1.92 -14.76
C THR A 297 9.89 1.62 -13.71
N TRP A 298 9.69 0.35 -13.36
CA TRP A 298 8.65 -0.11 -12.43
C TRP A 298 9.26 -0.99 -11.35
N ASN A 299 8.64 -1.00 -10.17
CA ASN A 299 8.88 -2.01 -9.15
C ASN A 299 8.28 -3.34 -9.66
N SER A 300 9.03 -4.44 -9.66
CA SER A 300 8.59 -5.77 -10.16
C SER A 300 7.35 -6.33 -9.44
N ILE A 301 7.00 -5.69 -8.32
CA ILE A 301 5.87 -6.03 -7.44
C ILE A 301 4.52 -5.58 -8.04
N PHE A 302 4.50 -4.57 -8.93
CA PHE A 302 3.25 -4.11 -9.56
C PHE A 302 2.75 -5.11 -10.60
N SER A 303 1.46 -5.45 -10.52
CA SER A 303 0.76 -6.30 -11.50
C SER A 303 -0.50 -5.58 -11.99
N PRO A 304 -0.79 -5.47 -13.29
CA PRO A 304 -2.04 -4.87 -13.78
C PRO A 304 -3.29 -5.54 -13.18
N MET A 305 -3.16 -6.83 -12.88
CA MET A 305 -4.23 -7.59 -12.25
C MET A 305 -4.56 -7.07 -10.84
N ILE A 306 -3.60 -6.54 -10.07
CA ILE A 306 -3.91 -5.99 -8.74
C ILE A 306 -4.75 -4.70 -8.85
N LEU A 307 -4.50 -3.89 -9.88
CA LEU A 307 -5.31 -2.69 -10.19
C LEU A 307 -6.72 -3.08 -10.60
N ALA A 308 -6.86 -4.07 -11.48
CA ALA A 308 -8.16 -4.57 -11.89
C ALA A 308 -8.94 -5.16 -10.69
N LYS A 309 -8.28 -5.96 -9.83
CA LYS A 309 -8.89 -6.51 -8.62
C LYS A 309 -9.35 -5.40 -7.67
N LEU A 310 -8.54 -4.37 -7.46
CA LEU A 310 -8.89 -3.22 -6.62
C LEU A 310 -10.19 -2.56 -7.11
N ILE A 311 -10.27 -2.24 -8.42
CA ILE A 311 -11.46 -1.60 -8.99
C ILE A 311 -12.68 -2.54 -8.92
N ALA A 312 -12.50 -3.83 -9.22
CA ALA A 312 -13.57 -4.82 -9.11
C ALA A 312 -14.12 -4.95 -7.67
N MET A 313 -13.25 -4.90 -6.66
CA MET A 313 -13.63 -4.91 -5.25
C MET A 313 -14.44 -3.66 -4.86
N ILE A 314 -14.06 -2.48 -5.36
CA ILE A 314 -14.83 -1.23 -5.15
C ILE A 314 -16.24 -1.39 -5.73
N ILE A 315 -16.36 -1.85 -6.98
CA ILE A 315 -17.66 -2.05 -7.65
C ILE A 315 -18.51 -3.06 -6.87
N LEU A 316 -17.93 -4.19 -6.45
CA LEU A 316 -18.66 -5.21 -5.68
C LEU A 316 -19.09 -4.72 -4.30
N HIS A 317 -18.32 -3.85 -3.67
CA HIS A 317 -18.73 -3.24 -2.40
C HIS A 317 -20.00 -2.41 -2.57
N VAL A 318 -20.12 -1.64 -3.66
CA VAL A 318 -21.35 -0.90 -3.97
C VAL A 318 -22.50 -1.86 -4.23
N VAL A 319 -22.31 -2.85 -5.11
CA VAL A 319 -23.34 -3.84 -5.47
C VAL A 319 -23.86 -4.58 -4.23
N ASN A 320 -22.96 -5.06 -3.36
CA ASN A 320 -23.34 -5.79 -2.15
C ASN A 320 -24.04 -4.89 -1.11
N SER A 321 -23.66 -3.61 -1.01
CA SER A 321 -24.28 -2.66 -0.09
C SER A 321 -25.74 -2.36 -0.45
N VAL A 322 -26.08 -2.44 -1.74
CA VAL A 322 -27.45 -2.27 -2.24
C VAL A 322 -28.30 -3.53 -1.98
N HIS A 323 -27.73 -4.73 -2.17
CA HIS A 323 -28.46 -5.99 -1.99
C HIS A 323 -28.78 -6.35 -0.54
N ASN A 324 -28.00 -5.89 0.45
CA ASN A 324 -28.31 -6.15 1.86
C ASN A 324 -29.66 -5.54 2.35
N GLY A 325 -30.37 -4.78 1.51
CA GLY A 325 -31.75 -4.34 1.73
C GLY A 325 -32.83 -5.30 1.22
N THR A 326 -32.49 -6.35 0.47
CA THR A 326 -33.45 -7.35 -0.06
C THR A 326 -32.95 -8.78 0.22
N SER A 327 -33.89 -9.68 0.54
CA SER A 327 -33.66 -10.97 1.18
C SER A 327 -32.60 -11.89 0.54
N SER A 328 -31.94 -12.67 1.40
CA SER A 328 -30.89 -13.65 1.13
C SER A 328 -31.25 -14.67 0.04
N ASN A 329 -30.76 -14.49 -1.19
CA ASN A 329 -30.47 -15.54 -2.17
C ASN A 329 -29.71 -14.97 -3.37
N GLY A 330 -28.36 -15.01 -3.32
CA GLY A 330 -27.49 -14.70 -4.46
C GLY A 330 -27.47 -13.22 -4.89
N VAL A 331 -26.30 -12.73 -5.28
CA VAL A 331 -26.16 -11.38 -5.85
C VAL A 331 -26.65 -11.43 -7.30
N ASP A 332 -27.88 -10.96 -7.54
CA ASP A 332 -28.44 -10.83 -8.89
C ASP A 332 -27.91 -9.55 -9.55
N LEU A 333 -26.87 -9.72 -10.39
CA LEU A 333 -26.22 -8.63 -11.12
C LEU A 333 -27.17 -7.89 -12.09
N THR A 334 -28.37 -8.42 -12.36
CA THR A 334 -29.35 -7.80 -13.27
C THR A 334 -30.00 -6.54 -12.69
N TYR A 335 -29.98 -6.34 -11.36
CA TYR A 335 -30.54 -5.16 -10.70
C TYR A 335 -29.64 -3.91 -10.74
N ALA A 336 -28.37 -4.07 -11.12
CA ALA A 336 -27.39 -2.97 -11.10
C ALA A 336 -27.66 -1.88 -12.17
N HIS A 337 -28.50 -2.17 -13.16
CA HIS A 337 -28.95 -1.18 -14.16
C HIS A 337 -29.77 0.00 -13.59
N GLN A 338 -30.14 -0.03 -12.30
CA GLN A 338 -30.83 1.09 -11.64
C GLN A 338 -29.92 2.30 -11.35
N PHE A 339 -28.59 2.15 -11.40
CA PHE A 339 -27.66 3.29 -11.31
C PHE A 339 -27.30 3.82 -12.70
N GLN A 340 -28.29 4.41 -13.37
CA GLN A 340 -28.03 5.32 -14.49
C GLN A 340 -27.39 6.60 -13.93
N ARG A 341 -26.05 6.68 -13.94
CA ARG A 341 -25.22 7.91 -14.01
C ARG A 341 -25.45 9.09 -13.04
N THR A 342 -26.32 9.04 -12.02
CA THR A 342 -26.68 10.29 -11.29
C THR A 342 -26.28 10.41 -9.82
N ASP A 343 -25.85 9.36 -9.12
CA ASP A 343 -25.38 9.49 -7.73
C ASP A 343 -23.99 8.83 -7.54
N ASP A 344 -22.92 9.63 -7.62
CA ASP A 344 -21.54 9.17 -7.39
C ASP A 344 -21.28 8.76 -5.93
N GLY A 345 -22.19 9.10 -5.00
CA GLY A 345 -22.05 8.91 -3.55
C GLY A 345 -21.66 7.50 -3.10
N PRO A 346 -22.38 6.44 -3.51
CA PRO A 346 -22.05 5.07 -3.11
C PRO A 346 -20.68 4.60 -3.63
N LEU A 347 -20.31 5.00 -4.85
CA LEU A 347 -19.02 4.63 -5.44
C LEU A 347 -17.87 5.33 -4.72
N GLU A 348 -18.01 6.63 -4.43
CA GLU A 348 -17.02 7.36 -3.64
C GLU A 348 -16.88 6.80 -2.23
N GLN A 349 -17.97 6.37 -1.59
CA GLN A 349 -17.90 5.71 -0.29
C GLN A 349 -17.14 4.38 -0.36
N ALA A 350 -17.34 3.58 -1.43
CA ALA A 350 -16.62 2.32 -1.62
C ALA A 350 -15.11 2.53 -1.89
N LYS A 351 -14.75 3.64 -2.55
CA LYS A 351 -13.35 4.03 -2.80
C LYS A 351 -12.56 4.29 -1.50
N GLU A 352 -13.24 4.66 -0.41
CA GLU A 352 -12.64 4.91 0.91
C GLU A 352 -12.06 3.67 1.60
N ILE A 353 -12.31 2.46 1.08
CA ILE A 353 -11.69 1.22 1.58
C ILE A 353 -10.17 1.24 1.39
N PHE A 354 -9.69 1.99 0.39
CA PHE A 354 -8.28 2.06 0.01
C PHE A 354 -7.69 3.46 0.25
N SER A 355 -8.40 4.36 0.95
CA SER A 355 -7.97 5.77 1.10
C SER A 355 -6.83 5.98 2.12
N GLU A 356 -6.43 4.93 2.84
CA GLU A 356 -5.27 4.92 3.73
C GLU A 356 -3.93 4.74 3.00
N PHE A 357 -3.95 4.24 1.77
CA PHE A 357 -2.78 4.06 0.92
C PHE A 357 -2.39 5.36 0.23
N ILE A 358 -1.11 5.70 0.30
CA ILE A 358 -0.61 6.94 -0.30
C ILE A 358 -0.61 6.85 -1.83
N SER A 359 -0.89 7.95 -2.50
CA SER A 359 -0.71 8.07 -3.95
C SER A 359 0.22 9.23 -4.22
N SER A 360 1.50 8.96 -4.47
CA SER A 360 2.49 10.00 -4.77
C SER A 360 3.35 9.63 -5.97
N GLY A 361 3.29 10.45 -7.00
CA GLY A 361 4.16 10.29 -8.16
C GLY A 361 3.88 11.32 -9.23
N ASP A 362 4.64 11.24 -10.32
CA ASP A 362 4.49 12.14 -11.46
C ASP A 362 3.19 11.81 -12.22
N PRO A 363 2.19 12.71 -12.26
CA PRO A 363 0.93 12.43 -12.94
C PRO A 363 1.11 12.20 -14.45
N THR A 364 2.19 12.72 -15.05
CA THR A 364 2.48 12.53 -16.47
C THR A 364 2.96 11.13 -16.80
N TYR A 365 3.43 10.37 -15.80
CA TYR A 365 3.94 9.01 -16.00
C TYR A 365 2.89 8.06 -16.59
N VAL A 366 1.63 8.22 -16.23
CA VAL A 366 0.52 7.42 -16.77
C VAL A 366 0.40 7.58 -18.29
N ARG A 367 0.77 8.73 -18.84
CA ARG A 367 0.77 8.95 -20.29
C ARG A 367 1.79 8.07 -21.02
N THR A 368 2.76 7.52 -20.29
CA THR A 368 3.73 6.55 -20.82
C THR A 368 3.20 5.11 -20.88
N ILE A 369 2.05 4.83 -20.25
CA ILE A 369 1.35 3.53 -20.26
C ILE A 369 -0.10 3.62 -20.77
N PRO A 370 -0.34 4.25 -21.94
CA PRO A 370 -1.70 4.52 -22.44
C PRO A 370 -2.49 3.23 -22.71
N ARG A 371 -1.79 2.13 -23.00
CA ARG A 371 -2.43 0.83 -23.26
C ARG A 371 -3.11 0.25 -22.01
N MET A 372 -2.50 0.40 -20.83
CA MET A 372 -3.11 -0.12 -19.59
C MET A 372 -4.36 0.70 -19.22
N LEU A 373 -4.30 2.03 -19.36
CA LEU A 373 -5.46 2.90 -19.16
C LEU A 373 -6.61 2.53 -20.12
N LYS A 374 -6.31 2.33 -21.41
CA LYS A 374 -7.31 1.91 -22.40
C LYS A 374 -7.93 0.56 -22.03
N LEU A 375 -7.11 -0.42 -21.68
CA LEU A 375 -7.56 -1.75 -21.27
C LEU A 375 -8.48 -1.70 -20.04
N MET A 376 -8.10 -0.96 -18.99
CA MET A 376 -8.94 -0.84 -17.80
C MET A 376 -10.26 -0.13 -18.11
N ASN A 377 -10.25 0.90 -18.96
CA ASN A 377 -11.48 1.55 -19.42
C ASN A 377 -12.39 0.60 -20.21
N ASN A 378 -11.85 -0.21 -21.12
CA ASN A 378 -12.62 -1.21 -21.86
C ASN A 378 -13.31 -2.19 -20.90
N ILE A 379 -12.60 -2.66 -19.88
CA ILE A 379 -13.15 -3.61 -18.89
C ILE A 379 -14.24 -2.95 -18.06
N PHE A 380 -13.94 -1.85 -17.37
CA PHE A 380 -14.83 -1.30 -16.35
C PHE A 380 -15.93 -0.37 -16.88
N ASN A 381 -15.90 -0.03 -18.17
CA ASN A 381 -17.00 0.65 -18.85
C ASN A 381 -17.73 -0.26 -19.87
N HIS A 382 -17.43 -1.55 -19.90
CA HIS A 382 -18.13 -2.51 -20.74
C HIS A 382 -19.63 -2.58 -20.38
N PRO A 383 -20.56 -2.75 -21.34
CA PRO A 383 -21.99 -2.83 -21.06
C PRO A 383 -22.44 -3.96 -20.11
N SER A 384 -21.60 -4.99 -19.92
CA SER A 384 -21.88 -6.08 -18.96
C SER A 384 -21.49 -5.74 -17.51
N MET A 385 -20.85 -4.60 -17.27
CA MET A 385 -20.51 -4.17 -15.93
C MET A 385 -21.77 -3.75 -15.17
N PRO A 386 -21.93 -4.17 -13.90
CA PRO A 386 -23.07 -3.75 -13.09
C PRO A 386 -23.09 -2.23 -12.87
N ILE A 387 -21.91 -1.62 -12.75
CA ILE A 387 -21.73 -0.18 -12.56
C ILE A 387 -20.57 0.26 -13.45
N GLN A 388 -20.76 1.34 -14.21
CA GLN A 388 -19.68 1.96 -14.98
C GLN A 388 -18.71 2.67 -14.03
N TYR A 389 -17.41 2.46 -14.22
CA TYR A 389 -16.38 3.14 -13.44
C TYR A 389 -15.65 4.16 -14.33
N ASP A 390 -15.90 5.45 -14.11
CA ASP A 390 -15.21 6.50 -14.85
C ASP A 390 -13.72 6.56 -14.48
N LEU A 391 -12.89 5.91 -15.30
CA LEU A 391 -11.45 5.79 -15.11
C LEU A 391 -10.72 6.77 -16.03
N ASN A 392 -10.90 8.06 -15.76
CA ASN A 392 -10.13 9.11 -16.43
C ASN A 392 -8.64 9.07 -16.03
N GLU A 393 -7.80 9.87 -16.68
CA GLU A 393 -6.34 9.88 -16.45
C GLU A 393 -5.98 10.17 -14.98
N LEU A 394 -6.73 11.05 -14.31
CA LEU A 394 -6.48 11.42 -12.92
C LEU A 394 -6.79 10.26 -11.98
N GLU A 395 -7.98 9.66 -12.10
CA GLU A 395 -8.39 8.52 -11.28
C GLU A 395 -7.47 7.32 -11.51
N PHE A 396 -7.09 7.04 -12.76
CA PHE A 396 -6.14 5.98 -13.05
C PHE A 396 -4.76 6.25 -12.44
N SER A 397 -4.26 7.48 -12.56
CA SER A 397 -2.99 7.87 -11.94
C SER A 397 -3.02 7.69 -10.43
N TYR A 398 -4.11 8.11 -9.80
CA TYR A 398 -4.32 7.93 -8.37
C TYR A 398 -4.28 6.45 -7.98
N ARG A 399 -5.08 5.59 -8.62
CA ARG A 399 -5.10 4.14 -8.32
C ARG A 399 -3.78 3.45 -8.65
N PHE A 400 -3.13 3.88 -9.72
CA PHE A 400 -1.83 3.38 -10.10
C PHE A 400 -0.80 3.63 -9.00
N TYR A 401 -0.68 4.87 -8.52
CA TYR A 401 0.28 5.23 -7.47
C TYR A 401 -0.13 4.71 -6.10
N GLN A 402 -1.42 4.56 -5.81
CA GLN A 402 -1.88 3.82 -4.62
C GLN A 402 -1.27 2.42 -4.55
N ILE A 403 -1.14 1.74 -5.68
CA ILE A 403 -0.48 0.43 -5.71
C ILE A 403 1.04 0.59 -5.76
N ALA A 404 1.57 1.38 -6.69
CA ALA A 404 2.99 1.46 -6.95
C ALA A 404 3.81 1.94 -5.74
N CYS A 405 3.21 2.80 -4.89
CA CYS A 405 3.86 3.32 -3.69
C CYS A 405 3.71 2.41 -2.45
N ASN A 406 2.74 1.48 -2.43
CA ASN A 406 2.39 0.73 -1.22
C ASN A 406 2.50 -0.78 -1.37
N ALA A 407 2.61 -1.31 -2.60
CA ALA A 407 2.68 -2.73 -2.83
C ALA A 407 3.95 -3.33 -2.22
N GLN A 408 3.74 -4.33 -1.36
CA GLN A 408 4.79 -5.14 -0.75
C GLN A 408 4.79 -6.52 -1.40
N SER A 409 5.99 -7.02 -1.72
CA SER A 409 6.15 -8.38 -2.21
C SER A 409 5.96 -9.37 -1.08
N PHE A 410 5.24 -10.45 -1.34
CA PHE A 410 5.12 -11.58 -0.43
C PHE A 410 4.77 -12.86 -1.19
N SER A 411 4.96 -14.00 -0.53
CA SER A 411 4.62 -15.32 -1.03
C SER A 411 3.99 -16.17 0.08
N SER A 412 3.22 -17.20 -0.30
CA SER A 412 2.76 -18.19 0.67
C SER A 412 3.95 -19.01 1.19
N PRO A 413 4.00 -19.33 2.49
CA PRO A 413 4.97 -20.28 3.05
C PRO A 413 4.97 -21.67 2.38
N THR A 414 3.91 -22.00 1.63
CA THR A 414 3.90 -23.15 0.72
C THR A 414 4.56 -22.77 -0.61
N TYR A 415 5.87 -22.54 -0.54
CA TYR A 415 6.75 -22.18 -1.65
C TYR A 415 6.88 -23.28 -2.70
N ALA A 416 7.17 -22.88 -3.95
CA ALA A 416 7.54 -23.81 -5.02
C ALA A 416 8.83 -24.56 -4.66
N ALA A 417 9.81 -23.86 -4.09
CA ALA A 417 11.05 -24.44 -3.55
C ALA A 417 10.78 -25.50 -2.46
N THR A 418 9.79 -25.26 -1.59
CA THR A 418 9.37 -26.22 -0.56
C THR A 418 8.75 -27.47 -1.17
N LEU A 419 7.88 -27.34 -2.19
CA LEU A 419 7.32 -28.49 -2.90
C LEU A 419 8.42 -29.33 -3.56
N TYR A 420 9.36 -28.66 -4.24
CA TYR A 420 10.51 -29.31 -4.86
C TYR A 420 11.39 -30.06 -3.85
N THR A 421 11.70 -29.42 -2.72
CA THR A 421 12.51 -30.04 -1.65
C THR A 421 11.81 -31.26 -1.05
N ARG A 422 10.48 -31.19 -0.85
CA ARG A 422 9.68 -32.32 -0.39
C ARG A 422 9.63 -33.45 -1.42
N PHE A 423 9.50 -33.13 -2.71
CA PHE A 423 9.59 -34.11 -3.79
C PHE A 423 10.92 -34.88 -3.75
N LEU A 424 12.06 -34.17 -3.73
CA LEU A 424 13.38 -34.83 -3.67
C LEU A 424 13.55 -35.66 -2.40
N SER A 425 13.00 -35.21 -1.28
CA SER A 425 13.01 -35.96 -0.01
C SER A 425 12.19 -37.24 -0.13
N ASN A 426 10.99 -37.18 -0.73
CA ASN A 426 10.15 -38.34 -1.00
C ASN A 426 10.88 -39.35 -1.89
N VAL A 427 11.51 -38.89 -2.99
CA VAL A 427 12.31 -39.76 -3.87
C VAL A 427 13.42 -40.44 -3.09
N ARG A 428 14.23 -39.70 -2.33
CA ARG A 428 15.35 -40.27 -1.55
C ARG A 428 14.91 -41.30 -0.50
N GLN A 429 13.74 -41.13 0.08
CA GLN A 429 13.24 -41.99 1.17
C GLN A 429 12.46 -43.20 0.67
N ARG A 430 11.72 -43.07 -0.44
CA ARG A 430 10.72 -44.05 -0.86
C ARG A 430 11.12 -44.80 -2.14
N ASP A 431 12.02 -44.25 -2.94
CA ASP A 431 12.40 -44.86 -4.20
C ASP A 431 13.22 -46.14 -4.00
N ARG A 432 12.82 -47.20 -4.72
CA ARG A 432 13.54 -48.48 -4.79
C ARG A 432 14.01 -48.80 -6.22
N THR A 433 13.85 -47.86 -7.15
CA THR A 433 14.01 -48.08 -8.59
C THR A 433 15.20 -47.37 -9.21
N GLY A 434 15.90 -46.53 -8.44
CA GLY A 434 17.00 -45.71 -8.95
C GLY A 434 16.53 -44.41 -9.62
N LEU A 435 15.29 -43.99 -9.38
CA LEU A 435 14.67 -42.76 -9.87
C LEU A 435 15.54 -41.54 -9.57
N TYR A 436 16.15 -41.45 -8.39
CA TYR A 436 17.00 -40.30 -8.05
C TYR A 436 18.18 -40.13 -9.03
N VAL A 437 18.82 -41.23 -9.43
CA VAL A 437 19.93 -41.21 -10.40
C VAL A 437 19.41 -40.81 -11.78
N THR A 438 18.29 -41.39 -12.20
CA THR A 438 17.64 -41.04 -13.47
C THR A 438 17.26 -39.56 -13.53
N LEU A 439 16.76 -38.98 -12.43
CA LEU A 439 16.35 -37.58 -12.37
C LEU A 439 17.52 -36.59 -12.53
N GLN A 440 18.76 -36.97 -12.23
CA GLN A 440 19.90 -36.06 -12.32
C GLN A 440 20.08 -35.44 -13.71
N THR A 441 19.65 -36.13 -14.77
CA THR A 441 19.71 -35.61 -16.15
C THR A 441 18.54 -34.68 -16.51
N TYR A 442 17.49 -34.63 -15.69
CA TYR A 442 16.25 -33.88 -15.96
C TYR A 442 16.03 -32.69 -15.02
N LEU A 443 16.61 -32.70 -13.81
CA LEU A 443 16.43 -31.63 -12.83
C LEU A 443 17.03 -30.30 -13.34
N LYS A 444 16.25 -29.22 -13.20
CA LYS A 444 16.64 -27.87 -13.61
C LYS A 444 17.17 -27.01 -12.46
N GLY A 445 17.29 -27.59 -11.27
CA GLY A 445 17.56 -26.87 -10.03
C GLY A 445 16.27 -26.50 -9.29
N GLU A 446 16.41 -25.69 -8.26
CA GLU A 446 15.29 -25.21 -7.45
C GLU A 446 14.38 -24.29 -8.27
N PRO A 447 13.05 -24.48 -8.27
CA PRO A 447 12.14 -23.60 -8.98
C PRO A 447 12.05 -22.23 -8.31
N ALA A 448 11.72 -21.20 -9.09
CA ALA A 448 11.39 -19.90 -8.55
C ALA A 448 10.08 -19.95 -7.74
N ASP A 449 9.98 -19.15 -6.70
CA ASP A 449 8.76 -19.04 -5.91
C ASP A 449 7.70 -18.14 -6.55
N GLN A 450 6.46 -18.38 -6.17
CA GLN A 450 5.31 -17.61 -6.61
C GLN A 450 5.24 -16.27 -5.85
N VAL A 451 5.70 -15.18 -6.47
CA VAL A 451 5.75 -13.86 -5.83
C VAL A 451 4.51 -13.05 -6.16
N PHE A 452 3.87 -12.51 -5.12
CA PHE A 452 2.71 -11.63 -5.22
C PHE A 452 3.07 -10.22 -4.79
N GLY A 453 2.40 -9.22 -5.37
CA GLY A 453 2.31 -7.89 -4.80
C GLY A 453 1.00 -7.76 -4.03
N GLY A 454 1.04 -7.21 -2.82
CA GLY A 454 -0.14 -6.99 -1.97
C GLY A 454 -0.16 -5.62 -1.30
N LEU A 455 -1.35 -5.09 -1.01
CA LEU A 455 -1.55 -3.86 -0.23
C LEU A 455 -1.87 -4.19 1.22
N PHE A 456 -0.95 -3.85 2.13
CA PHE A 456 -0.99 -4.20 3.54
C PHE A 456 -1.27 -2.94 4.38
N PRO A 457 -2.46 -2.81 5.02
CA PRO A 457 -2.89 -1.57 5.64
C PRO A 457 -1.92 -1.05 6.71
N LEU A 458 -1.47 -1.93 7.61
CA LEU A 458 -0.59 -1.54 8.69
C LEU A 458 0.85 -1.37 8.17
N GLN A 459 1.37 -2.33 7.40
CA GLN A 459 2.75 -2.27 6.89
C GLN A 459 3.01 -1.08 5.97
N SER A 460 2.04 -0.65 5.16
CA SER A 460 2.16 0.55 4.31
C SER A 460 2.45 1.84 5.09
N SER A 461 2.28 1.81 6.42
CA SER A 461 2.60 2.93 7.32
C SER A 461 4.06 2.95 7.80
N LEU A 462 4.89 1.97 7.40
CA LEU A 462 6.32 1.92 7.76
C LEU A 462 7.16 2.73 6.78
N ASN A 463 7.84 3.77 7.28
CA ASN A 463 8.71 4.61 6.47
C ASN A 463 10.03 3.92 6.08
N HIS A 464 10.68 4.52 5.08
CA HIS A 464 11.98 4.05 4.60
C HIS A 464 13.16 4.51 5.48
N SER A 465 14.10 3.59 5.73
CA SER A 465 15.48 3.91 6.10
C SER A 465 16.45 2.99 5.35
N CYS A 466 17.60 3.51 4.93
CA CYS A 466 18.68 2.70 4.33
C CYS A 466 19.52 1.96 5.37
N ASP A 467 19.28 2.27 6.65
CA ASP A 467 19.71 1.56 7.84
C ASP A 467 18.44 1.25 8.64
N ASN A 468 17.65 0.32 8.10
CA ASN A 468 16.31 0.00 8.58
C ASN A 468 16.33 -0.72 9.92
N SER A 469 15.36 -0.39 10.78
CA SER A 469 15.20 -1.04 12.08
C SER A 469 14.44 -2.36 12.02
N CYS A 470 13.67 -2.60 10.96
CA CYS A 470 12.81 -3.78 10.81
C CYS A 470 12.98 -4.44 9.44
N GLU A 471 12.72 -5.74 9.36
CA GLU A 471 12.60 -6.51 8.12
C GLU A 471 11.18 -7.05 7.95
N ILE A 472 10.76 -7.19 6.69
CA ILE A 472 9.52 -7.85 6.30
C ILE A 472 9.84 -9.30 6.00
N MET A 473 9.07 -10.22 6.58
CA MET A 473 9.16 -11.65 6.30
C MET A 473 7.79 -12.18 5.90
N ASP A 474 7.77 -13.09 4.93
CA ASP A 474 6.58 -13.85 4.59
C ASP A 474 6.18 -14.77 5.74
N CYS A 475 4.87 -14.90 5.98
CA CYS A 475 4.38 -15.79 7.02
C CYS A 475 2.96 -16.31 6.74
N GLN A 476 2.58 -17.33 7.51
CA GLN A 476 1.21 -17.83 7.58
C GLN A 476 0.55 -17.12 8.77
N VAL A 477 -0.34 -16.15 8.51
CA VAL A 477 -0.97 -15.34 9.57
C VAL A 477 -2.06 -16.16 10.27
N THR A 478 -2.87 -16.86 9.49
CA THR A 478 -3.76 -17.94 9.93
C THR A 478 -3.46 -19.18 9.09
N PRO A 479 -3.86 -20.41 9.48
CA PRO A 479 -3.57 -21.60 8.68
C PRO A 479 -3.99 -21.52 7.20
N GLU A 480 -4.99 -20.70 6.88
CA GLU A 480 -5.54 -20.50 5.53
C GLU A 480 -5.05 -19.21 4.83
N VAL A 481 -4.52 -18.23 5.59
CA VAL A 481 -4.17 -16.91 5.05
C VAL A 481 -2.69 -16.60 5.19
N ALA A 482 -2.02 -16.49 4.03
CA ALA A 482 -0.65 -15.99 3.95
C ALA A 482 -0.63 -14.45 4.04
N GLY A 483 0.46 -13.92 4.58
CA GLY A 483 0.69 -12.49 4.68
C GLY A 483 2.14 -12.24 5.05
N ILE A 484 2.38 -11.15 5.76
CA ILE A 484 3.72 -10.77 6.19
C ILE A 484 3.78 -10.59 7.69
N LYS A 485 5.00 -10.58 8.21
CA LYS A 485 5.31 -10.13 9.55
C LYS A 485 6.48 -9.16 9.55
N VAL A 486 6.46 -8.26 10.51
CA VAL A 486 7.50 -7.25 10.71
C VAL A 486 8.36 -7.69 11.89
N ARG A 487 9.64 -7.94 11.62
CA ARG A 487 10.61 -8.40 12.61
C ARG A 487 11.63 -7.32 12.91
N CYS A 488 11.92 -7.14 14.19
CA CYS A 488 12.90 -6.17 14.66
C CYS A 488 14.33 -6.63 14.34
N LYS A 489 15.14 -5.80 13.67
CA LYS A 489 16.56 -6.09 13.38
C LYS A 489 17.50 -5.56 14.47
N HIS A 490 17.13 -4.44 15.07
CA HIS A 490 17.94 -3.70 16.04
C HIS A 490 17.07 -3.26 17.19
N GLN A 491 17.61 -3.25 18.41
CA GLN A 491 16.84 -2.88 19.59
C GLN A 491 16.20 -1.50 19.42
N LEU A 492 14.89 -1.42 19.60
CA LEU A 492 14.12 -0.19 19.56
C LEU A 492 13.77 0.26 20.98
N LYS A 493 13.70 1.56 21.19
CA LYS A 493 13.25 2.22 22.43
C LYS A 493 11.87 2.84 22.23
N PRO A 494 11.15 3.16 23.32
CA PRO A 494 9.93 3.95 23.23
C PRO A 494 10.19 5.25 22.47
N GLY A 495 9.36 5.55 21.48
CA GLY A 495 9.49 6.72 20.61
C GLY A 495 10.32 6.49 19.35
N ASP A 496 11.08 5.40 19.22
CA ASP A 496 11.80 5.10 18.00
C ASP A 496 10.83 4.73 16.87
N GLU A 497 11.12 5.20 15.66
CA GLU A 497 10.36 4.86 14.46
C GLU A 497 10.77 3.48 13.92
N LEU A 498 9.77 2.68 13.57
CA LEU A 498 9.95 1.43 12.86
C LEU A 498 10.11 1.77 11.37
N THR A 499 11.21 1.34 10.78
CA THR A 499 11.53 1.63 9.38
C THR A 499 11.95 0.36 8.65
N ILE A 500 11.64 0.30 7.35
CA ILE A 500 12.02 -0.77 6.42
C ILE A 500 12.82 -0.21 5.25
N ASN A 501 13.33 -1.06 4.37
CA ASN A 501 13.99 -0.61 3.14
C ASN A 501 13.09 -0.80 1.92
N TYR A 502 12.95 0.24 1.08
CA TYR A 502 12.15 0.19 -0.15
C TYR A 502 13.02 -0.07 -1.40
N VAL A 503 14.33 -0.04 -1.23
CA VAL A 503 15.32 -0.18 -2.31
C VAL A 503 16.39 -1.17 -1.90
N ASP A 504 17.07 -1.70 -2.90
CA ASP A 504 18.25 -2.55 -2.71
C ASP A 504 19.35 -1.76 -1.97
N LEU A 505 19.70 -2.26 -0.78
CA LEU A 505 20.72 -1.68 0.10
C LEU A 505 22.15 -1.94 -0.40
N ALA A 506 22.34 -2.83 -1.37
CA ALA A 506 23.63 -3.07 -2.03
C ALA A 506 24.04 -1.93 -2.97
N LEU A 507 23.08 -1.13 -3.44
CA LEU A 507 23.34 0.03 -4.30
C LEU A 507 24.02 1.16 -3.54
N GLY A 508 24.85 1.93 -4.26
CA GLY A 508 25.46 3.15 -3.72
C GLY A 508 24.42 4.24 -3.43
N ARG A 509 24.77 5.19 -2.56
CA ARG A 509 23.87 6.26 -2.11
C ARG A 509 23.14 6.99 -3.25
N ARG A 510 23.87 7.40 -4.29
CA ARG A 510 23.31 8.10 -5.46
C ARG A 510 22.18 7.30 -6.11
N ALA A 511 22.42 6.01 -6.37
CA ALA A 511 21.45 5.12 -7.00
C ALA A 511 20.23 4.88 -6.09
N ARG A 512 20.45 4.59 -4.80
CA ARG A 512 19.36 4.43 -3.82
C ARG A 512 18.45 5.67 -3.77
N ARG A 513 19.05 6.86 -3.63
CA ARG A 513 18.31 8.13 -3.56
C ARG A 513 17.58 8.46 -4.87
N ALA A 514 18.17 8.17 -6.02
CA ALA A 514 17.52 8.36 -7.32
C ALA A 514 16.31 7.44 -7.49
N MET A 515 16.41 6.17 -7.09
CA MET A 515 15.29 5.22 -7.11
C MET A 515 14.16 5.66 -6.18
N LEU A 516 14.48 6.07 -4.94
CA LEU A 516 13.49 6.56 -3.99
C LEU A 516 12.79 7.82 -4.50
N LYS A 517 13.54 8.77 -5.08
CA LYS A 517 12.95 9.97 -5.68
C LYS A 517 12.02 9.63 -6.84
N ARG A 518 12.38 8.63 -7.66
CA ARG A 518 11.57 8.22 -8.80
C ARG A 518 10.30 7.46 -8.41
N ALA A 519 10.41 6.51 -7.48
CA ALA A 519 9.32 5.60 -7.13
C ALA A 519 8.42 6.10 -5.97
N TYR A 520 8.97 6.93 -5.08
CA TYR A 520 8.30 7.38 -3.86
C TYR A 520 8.38 8.91 -3.66
N ASN A 521 8.93 9.65 -4.62
CA ASN A 521 8.98 11.11 -4.66
C ASN A 521 9.72 11.83 -3.51
N PHE A 522 10.52 11.13 -2.69
CA PHE A 522 11.28 11.75 -1.59
C PHE A 522 12.80 11.54 -1.69
N TRP A 523 13.55 12.40 -1.01
CA TRP A 523 15.00 12.25 -0.83
C TRP A 523 15.28 11.63 0.54
N CYS A 524 15.93 10.47 0.57
CA CYS A 524 16.27 9.86 1.85
C CYS A 524 17.38 10.64 2.57
N GLU A 525 17.12 10.94 3.85
CA GLU A 525 18.01 11.65 4.78
C GLU A 525 18.36 10.82 6.01
N CYS A 526 18.15 9.50 5.96
CA CYS A 526 18.52 8.60 7.06
C CYS A 526 20.02 8.68 7.40
N GLN A 527 20.40 8.20 8.59
CA GLN A 527 21.78 8.24 9.09
C GLN A 527 22.80 7.68 8.08
N ARG A 528 22.48 6.57 7.39
CA ARG A 528 23.36 6.03 6.34
C ARG A 528 23.54 7.01 5.18
N CYS A 529 22.47 7.62 4.68
CA CYS A 529 22.55 8.63 3.63
C CYS A 529 23.22 9.94 4.09
N ALA A 530 23.23 10.24 5.39
CA ALA A 530 23.95 11.39 5.92
C ALA A 530 25.48 11.21 5.92
N PHE A 531 25.96 9.97 6.03
CA PHE A 531 27.39 9.65 6.17
C PHE A 531 28.02 8.92 4.98
N GLU A 532 27.24 8.48 3.99
CA GLU A 532 27.76 8.02 2.69
C GLU A 532 27.86 9.19 1.69
N GLY A 533 28.81 9.11 0.76
CA GLY A 533 28.96 10.06 -0.36
C GLY A 533 28.37 9.52 -1.66
N ASP A 534 28.23 10.38 -2.66
CA ASP A 534 27.79 9.98 -4.01
C ASP A 534 28.97 9.59 -4.93
N ASP A 535 30.16 10.12 -4.65
CA ASP A 535 31.42 9.81 -5.33
C ASP A 535 32.64 10.20 -4.47
N ALA A 536 33.83 9.85 -4.97
CA ALA A 536 35.10 10.12 -4.30
C ALA A 536 35.59 11.58 -4.42
N TYR A 537 34.88 12.44 -5.13
CA TYR A 537 35.35 13.78 -5.46
C TYR A 537 34.77 14.87 -4.55
N SER A 538 33.80 14.54 -3.70
CA SER A 538 33.27 15.41 -2.66
C SER A 538 33.52 14.83 -1.27
N CYS A 539 34.08 15.65 -0.37
CA CYS A 539 34.26 15.25 1.03
C CYS A 539 32.88 15.04 1.67
N THR A 540 32.64 13.86 2.22
CA THR A 540 31.33 13.51 2.79
C THR A 540 30.96 14.37 4.00
N GLU A 541 31.96 14.85 4.74
CA GLU A 541 31.76 15.70 5.93
C GLU A 541 31.59 17.19 5.57
N CYS A 542 32.62 17.83 4.98
CA CYS A 542 32.60 19.28 4.75
C CYS A 542 32.16 19.70 3.34
N LYS A 543 31.77 18.75 2.48
CA LYS A 543 31.33 18.95 1.09
C LYS A 543 32.36 19.58 0.14
N LEU A 544 33.59 19.82 0.60
CA LEU A 544 34.71 20.29 -0.22
C LEU A 544 34.85 19.42 -1.48
N LEU A 545 34.97 20.04 -2.65
CA LEU A 545 35.30 19.34 -3.88
C LEU A 545 36.82 19.16 -3.99
N SER A 546 37.23 17.98 -4.42
CA SER A 546 38.63 17.66 -4.72
C SER A 546 39.21 18.57 -5.79
N PRO A 547 40.49 18.94 -5.72
CA PRO A 547 41.10 19.83 -6.70
C PRO A 547 41.07 19.24 -8.12
N SER A 548 40.92 20.12 -9.12
CA SER A 548 41.12 19.76 -10.53
C SER A 548 42.56 19.35 -10.77
N ILE A 549 42.76 18.42 -11.70
CA ILE A 549 44.08 18.00 -12.16
C ILE A 549 44.44 18.95 -13.31
N ASP A 550 45.47 19.75 -13.09
CA ASP A 550 46.11 20.49 -14.17
C ASP A 550 46.86 19.47 -15.04
N ASN A 551 46.43 19.32 -16.30
CA ASN A 551 46.95 18.40 -17.33
C ASN A 551 46.40 16.94 -17.29
N PRO A 552 45.22 16.68 -17.91
CA PRO A 552 44.60 15.35 -17.92
C PRO A 552 45.33 14.37 -18.84
N ASN A 553 45.52 13.13 -18.39
CA ASN A 553 45.96 12.02 -19.25
C ASN A 553 44.83 11.67 -20.24
N PRO A 554 45.08 11.66 -21.56
CA PRO A 554 44.05 11.46 -22.59
C PRO A 554 43.34 10.09 -22.54
N ASN A 555 43.85 9.13 -21.77
CA ASN A 555 43.23 7.81 -21.60
C ASN A 555 42.18 7.72 -20.47
N LEU A 556 41.85 8.82 -19.79
CA LEU A 556 40.89 8.87 -18.67
C LEU A 556 39.56 9.55 -19.07
N THR A 557 38.93 9.12 -20.16
CA THR A 557 37.63 9.67 -20.58
C THR A 557 36.47 9.09 -19.76
N ASN A 558 36.20 9.65 -18.58
CA ASN A 558 34.91 9.45 -17.90
C ASN A 558 34.01 10.66 -18.16
N GLY A 559 33.02 10.46 -19.04
CA GLY A 559 32.09 11.49 -19.50
C GLY A 559 31.61 12.46 -18.41
N ASN A 560 31.68 13.75 -18.73
CA ASN A 560 31.11 14.90 -18.01
C ASN A 560 31.58 15.19 -16.57
N ILE A 561 32.68 14.59 -16.07
CA ILE A 561 33.27 14.99 -14.78
C ILE A 561 34.62 15.67 -15.03
N PRO A 562 34.87 16.91 -14.56
CA PRO A 562 36.20 17.52 -14.64
C PRO A 562 37.22 16.63 -13.91
N TYR A 563 38.36 16.36 -14.55
CA TYR A 563 39.44 15.52 -14.01
C TYR A 563 39.84 16.01 -12.62
N ARG A 564 39.44 15.30 -11.56
CA ARG A 564 39.74 15.63 -10.17
C ARG A 564 40.44 14.45 -9.49
N LYS A 565 41.27 14.73 -8.48
CA LYS A 565 41.92 13.68 -7.68
C LYS A 565 40.95 13.14 -6.61
N PRO A 566 40.64 11.84 -6.55
CA PRO A 566 39.71 11.32 -5.55
C PRO A 566 40.24 11.47 -4.13
N PHE A 567 39.35 11.75 -3.18
CA PHE A 567 39.68 11.72 -1.76
C PHE A 567 39.85 10.29 -1.25
N PRO A 568 40.65 10.07 -0.18
CA PRO A 568 40.71 8.80 0.50
C PRO A 568 39.34 8.33 0.98
N ALA A 569 38.99 7.09 0.63
CA ALA A 569 37.80 6.43 1.16
C ALA A 569 38.02 5.96 2.60
N CYS A 570 36.95 5.87 3.37
CA CYS A 570 36.95 5.14 4.63
C CYS A 570 37.38 3.69 4.38
N SER A 571 38.44 3.25 5.06
CA SER A 571 39.02 1.92 4.85
C SER A 571 38.05 0.76 5.14
N ARG A 572 37.04 0.99 6.00
CA ARG A 572 36.05 -0.01 6.39
C ARG A 572 34.86 -0.07 5.44
N CYS A 573 34.07 1.01 5.31
CA CYS A 573 32.83 0.98 4.51
C CYS A 573 33.04 1.27 3.03
N ARG A 574 34.12 1.98 2.67
CA ARG A 574 34.43 2.45 1.30
C ARG A 574 33.34 3.28 0.61
N ASN A 575 32.32 3.70 1.35
CA ASN A 575 31.20 4.51 0.86
C ASN A 575 31.22 5.96 1.37
N ALA A 576 32.28 6.36 2.08
CA ALA A 576 32.48 7.72 2.59
C ALA A 576 33.91 8.17 2.25
N TRP A 577 34.08 9.43 1.87
CA TRP A 577 35.36 9.97 1.40
C TRP A 577 35.69 11.28 2.12
N TYR A 578 36.94 11.46 2.52
CA TYR A 578 37.34 12.59 3.37
C TYR A 578 38.54 13.35 2.81
N CYS A 579 38.44 14.67 2.74
CA CYS A 579 39.56 15.51 2.32
C CYS A 579 40.73 15.54 3.32
N SER A 580 40.47 15.18 4.58
CA SER A 580 41.48 15.15 5.63
C SER A 580 41.14 14.14 6.74
N PRO A 581 42.14 13.69 7.53
CA PRO A 581 41.90 12.92 8.75
C PRO A 581 41.02 13.64 9.77
N ASN A 582 41.02 14.97 9.79
CA ASN A 582 40.16 15.76 10.69
C ASN A 582 38.67 15.59 10.33
N CYS A 583 38.32 15.70 9.04
CA CYS A 583 36.96 15.46 8.57
C CYS A 583 36.49 14.02 8.86
N GLN A 584 37.38 13.04 8.71
CA GLN A 584 37.06 11.66 9.09
C GLN A 584 36.77 11.53 10.60
N LYS A 585 37.59 12.14 11.47
CA LYS A 585 37.39 12.12 12.92
C LYS A 585 36.09 12.83 13.33
N GLN A 586 35.74 13.94 12.68
CA GLN A 586 34.49 14.66 12.94
C GLN A 586 33.27 13.82 12.54
N ALA A 587 33.27 13.25 11.34
CA ALA A 587 32.22 12.34 10.89
C ALA A 587 32.07 11.12 11.83
N TRP A 588 33.18 10.56 12.29
CA TRP A 588 33.20 9.42 13.21
C TRP A 588 32.54 9.76 14.56
N LYS A 589 32.83 10.94 15.12
CA LYS A 589 32.20 11.43 16.36
C LYS A 589 30.71 11.73 16.17
N ARG A 590 30.33 12.35 15.04
CA ARG A 590 28.94 12.71 14.71
C ARG A 590 28.01 11.51 14.54
N GLY A 591 28.51 10.37 14.08
CA GLY A 591 27.66 9.19 13.94
C GLY A 591 28.10 8.17 12.89
N HIS A 592 29.11 8.46 12.05
CA HIS A 592 29.56 7.50 11.03
C HIS A 592 29.94 6.15 11.65
N LYS A 593 30.50 6.13 12.87
CA LYS A 593 30.84 4.88 13.58
C LYS A 593 29.67 3.90 13.75
N LEU A 594 28.43 4.41 13.76
CA LEU A 594 27.22 3.62 13.95
C LEU A 594 26.79 2.92 12.65
N ILE A 595 27.04 3.53 11.49
CA ILE A 595 26.65 3.01 10.16
C ILE A 595 27.84 2.43 9.37
N CYS A 596 29.07 2.59 9.87
CA CYS A 596 30.28 2.16 9.18
C CYS A 596 30.46 0.64 9.24
N LYS A 597 29.93 -0.06 8.23
CA LYS A 597 30.10 -1.51 8.04
C LYS A 597 30.55 -1.86 6.62
N ASP A 598 31.09 -3.07 6.47
CA ASP A 598 31.51 -3.60 5.18
C ASP A 598 30.29 -4.18 4.45
N TRP A 599 29.64 -3.31 3.68
CA TRP A 599 28.43 -3.67 2.92
C TRP A 599 28.70 -4.70 1.81
N THR A 600 29.96 -5.00 1.46
CA THR A 600 30.26 -6.05 0.48
C THR A 600 30.06 -7.45 1.04
N LYS A 601 30.13 -7.63 2.37
CA LYS A 601 29.89 -8.92 3.05
C LYS A 601 28.41 -9.23 3.28
N GLU A 602 27.55 -8.21 3.40
CA GLU A 602 26.08 -8.40 3.49
C GLU A 602 25.45 -8.74 2.13
N ARG A 603 26.12 -8.41 1.01
CA ARG A 603 25.66 -8.79 -0.36
C ARG A 603 25.56 -10.29 -0.57
N SER A 604 26.38 -11.08 0.14
CA SER A 604 26.41 -12.55 0.07
C SER A 604 25.24 -13.21 0.79
N SER A 605 24.63 -12.53 1.76
CA SER A 605 23.55 -13.06 2.60
C SER A 605 22.15 -12.60 2.15
N SER A 606 22.06 -11.60 1.29
CA SER A 606 20.78 -11.03 0.79
C SER A 606 20.41 -11.50 -0.63
N SER A 607 21.27 -12.28 -1.27
CA SER A 607 21.01 -12.97 -2.54
C SER A 607 20.48 -14.40 -2.35
N ALA A 608 20.13 -14.77 -1.11
CA ALA A 608 19.67 -16.10 -0.70
C ALA A 608 18.25 -16.11 -0.11
N ASN A 609 17.51 -15.00 -0.21
CA ASN A 609 16.09 -14.93 0.20
C ASN A 609 15.26 -14.35 -0.94
#